data_AF-A0A7X2MTB1-F1
#
_entry.id   AF-A0A7X2MTB1-F1
#
_cell.length_a   1.000
_cell.length_b   1.000
_cell.length_c   1.000
_cell.angle_alpha   90.00
_cell.angle_beta   90.00
_cell.angle_gamma   90.00
#
_symmetry.space_group_name_H-M   'P 1'
#
loop_
_entity.id
_entity.type
_entity.pdbx_description
1 polymer ?
#
loop_
_entity_poly.entity_id
_entity_poly.type
_entity_poly.pdbx_seq_one_letter_code
_entity_poly.pdbx_strand_id
1 'polypeptide(L)'
;LTGVRNCMVLENFGREVRETIKRNTHLTVGVGIAPTKTLAKLANHAAKKWSKTGGVLDLSNIERQKKLMALVPVEDVWGVGRRISKKLNAMGITTAKDLSEQSAWVIRKHFNVVLERTVRELRGESCLALEEFAPTKQQIVCSRSFGSRITDYVSRTIESILSA
;
A
#
# COMPACT_ATOMS: atom_id res chain seq x y z
N LEU A 1 2.41 -12.88 11.96
CA LEU A 1 3.33 -12.70 13.11
C LEU A 1 2.73 -13.20 14.43
N THR A 2 1.66 -13.99 14.38
CA THR A 2 1.15 -14.79 15.50
C THR A 2 2.27 -15.74 15.95
N GLY A 3 2.92 -15.43 17.07
CA GLY A 3 4.08 -16.19 17.59
C GLY A 3 5.30 -15.31 17.90
N VAL A 4 5.70 -14.41 16.99
CA VAL A 4 6.90 -13.58 17.18
C VAL A 4 6.76 -12.64 18.38
N ARG A 5 5.55 -12.12 18.61
CA ARG A 5 5.23 -11.28 19.78
C ARG A 5 5.50 -11.98 21.12
N ASN A 6 5.49 -13.31 21.17
CA ASN A 6 5.69 -14.07 22.40
C ASN A 6 7.18 -14.18 22.77
N CYS A 7 8.07 -13.99 21.80
CA CYS A 7 9.51 -14.18 21.98
C CYS A 7 10.28 -12.85 21.94
N MET A 8 9.74 -11.81 21.29
CA MET A 8 10.39 -10.51 21.19
C MET A 8 9.43 -9.37 20.85
N VAL A 9 9.84 -8.14 21.17
CA VAL A 9 9.15 -6.92 20.77
C VAL A 9 9.21 -6.77 19.25
N LEU A 10 8.06 -6.52 18.63
CA LEU A 10 7.92 -6.43 17.17
C LEU A 10 8.78 -5.34 16.54
N GLU A 11 8.96 -4.21 17.22
CA GLU A 11 9.83 -3.14 16.73
C GLU A 11 11.29 -3.60 16.65
N ASN A 12 11.78 -4.37 17.64
CA ASN A 12 13.13 -4.93 17.62
C ASN A 12 13.30 -5.93 16.49
N PHE A 13 12.31 -6.81 16.30
CA PHE A 13 12.28 -7.73 15.16
C PHE A 13 12.37 -6.97 13.82
N GLY A 14 11.59 -5.90 13.65
CA GLY A 14 11.63 -5.10 12.43
C GLY A 14 12.99 -4.42 12.20
N ARG A 15 13.67 -3.99 13.28
CA ARG A 15 15.03 -3.42 13.20
C ARG A 15 16.05 -4.47 12.79
N GLU A 16 15.96 -5.67 13.36
CA GLU A 16 16.83 -6.80 13.02
C GLU A 16 16.69 -7.20 11.54
N VAL A 17 15.45 -7.30 11.04
CA VAL A 17 15.18 -7.58 9.62
C VAL A 17 15.80 -6.52 8.73
N ARG A 18 15.62 -5.24 9.07
CA ARG A 18 16.18 -4.12 8.30
C ARG A 18 17.71 -4.14 8.27
N GLU A 19 18.36 -4.35 9.41
CA GLU A 19 19.82 -4.43 9.48
C GLU A 19 20.38 -5.65 8.76
N THR A 20 19.68 -6.79 8.83
CA THR A 20 20.06 -8.00 8.08
C THR A 20 20.02 -7.77 6.58
N ILE A 21 18.95 -7.15 6.06
CA ILE A 21 18.84 -6.80 4.63
C ILE A 21 19.93 -5.81 4.24
N LYS A 22 20.18 -4.79 5.06
CA LYS A 22 21.24 -3.81 4.81
C LYS A 22 22.62 -4.44 4.78
N ARG A 23 22.92 -5.38 5.69
CA ARG A 23 24.20 -6.10 5.73
C ARG A 23 24.41 -6.97 4.49
N ASN A 24 23.37 -7.68 4.06
CA ASN A 24 23.49 -8.70 3.03
C ASN A 24 23.35 -8.14 1.60
N THR A 25 22.60 -7.05 1.43
CA THR A 25 22.27 -6.49 0.10
C THR A 25 22.73 -5.04 -0.08
N HIS A 26 23.19 -4.37 0.98
CA HIS A 26 23.49 -2.93 1.01
C HIS A 26 22.29 -2.02 0.70
N LEU A 27 21.07 -2.53 0.70
CA LEU A 27 19.84 -1.77 0.45
C LEU A 27 19.12 -1.42 1.76
N THR A 28 18.70 -0.16 1.91
CA THR A 28 17.87 0.27 3.04
C THR A 28 16.39 0.01 2.78
N VAL A 29 15.70 -0.60 3.74
CA VAL A 29 14.27 -0.95 3.62
C VAL A 29 13.44 -0.45 4.79
N GLY A 30 12.21 0.00 4.53
CA GLY A 30 11.24 0.32 5.58
C GLY A 30 10.47 -0.93 6.01
N VAL A 31 10.19 -1.05 7.31
CA VAL A 31 9.42 -2.17 7.87
C VAL A 31 8.17 -1.63 8.56
N GLY A 32 7.00 -2.09 8.11
CA GLY A 32 5.71 -1.76 8.71
C GLY A 32 5.05 -3.01 9.26
N ILE A 33 4.62 -2.97 10.52
CA ILE A 33 4.01 -4.10 11.22
C ILE A 33 2.61 -3.71 11.67
N ALA A 34 1.60 -4.52 11.32
CA ALA A 34 0.22 -4.30 11.76
C ALA A 34 -0.61 -5.59 11.67
N PRO A 35 -1.84 -5.61 12.21
CA PRO A 35 -2.72 -6.78 12.17
C PRO A 35 -3.22 -7.19 10.77
N THR A 36 -3.36 -6.23 9.85
CA THR A 36 -3.89 -6.45 8.49
C THR A 36 -2.89 -6.00 7.43
N LYS A 37 -3.02 -6.49 6.19
CA LYS A 37 -2.09 -6.14 5.10
C LYS A 37 -2.15 -4.64 4.79
N THR A 38 -3.35 -4.08 4.79
CA THR A 38 -3.57 -2.66 4.50
C THR A 38 -2.92 -1.79 5.58
N LEU A 39 -3.15 -2.10 6.86
CA LEU A 39 -2.52 -1.37 7.95
C LEU A 39 -1.00 -1.54 7.94
N ALA A 40 -0.48 -2.73 7.62
CA ALA A 40 0.96 -2.98 7.56
C ALA A 40 1.61 -2.18 6.42
N LYS A 41 0.91 -2.04 5.29
CA LYS A 41 1.35 -1.20 4.18
C LYS A 41 1.34 0.28 4.55
N LEU A 42 0.30 0.73 5.26
CA LEU A 42 0.17 2.10 5.76
C LEU A 42 1.28 2.39 6.80
N ALA A 43 1.57 1.45 7.69
CA ALA A 43 2.69 1.51 8.62
C ALA A 43 4.03 1.68 7.89
N ASN A 44 4.26 0.90 6.82
CA ASN A 44 5.49 0.97 6.04
C ASN A 44 5.63 2.31 5.31
N HIS A 45 4.53 2.85 4.76
CA HIS A 45 4.52 4.19 4.17
C HIS A 45 4.96 5.23 5.21
N ALA A 46 4.36 5.20 6.39
CA ALA A 46 4.69 6.12 7.48
C ALA A 46 6.13 5.93 8.02
N ALA A 47 6.62 4.69 8.11
CA ALA A 47 7.98 4.38 8.50
C ALA A 47 9.04 5.00 7.57
N LYS A 48 8.70 5.14 6.28
CA LYS A 48 9.58 5.80 5.29
C LYS A 48 9.42 7.32 5.27
N LYS A 49 8.21 7.81 5.51
CA LYS A 49 7.87 9.24 5.47
C LYS A 49 8.39 10.01 6.69
N TRP A 50 8.37 9.40 7.88
CA TRP A 50 8.77 10.06 9.12
C TRP A 50 10.08 9.51 9.67
N SER A 51 11.12 10.32 9.62
CA SER A 51 12.47 10.00 10.09
C SER A 51 12.52 9.56 11.56
N LYS A 52 11.62 10.10 12.41
CA LYS A 52 11.52 9.75 13.84
C LYS A 52 11.23 8.27 14.10
N THR A 53 10.67 7.55 13.13
CA THR A 53 10.42 6.10 13.25
C THR A 53 11.69 5.27 13.11
N GLY A 54 12.77 5.83 12.57
CA GLY A 54 13.99 5.09 12.25
C GLY A 54 13.79 4.00 11.19
N GLY A 55 12.75 4.12 10.35
CA GLY A 55 12.47 3.16 9.28
C GLY A 55 11.69 1.91 9.70
N VAL A 56 11.25 1.83 10.96
CA VAL A 56 10.40 0.74 11.47
C VAL A 56 9.19 1.32 12.19
N LEU A 57 7.99 0.85 11.88
CA LEU A 57 6.77 1.27 12.56
C LEU A 57 5.86 0.09 12.90
N ASP A 58 5.55 -0.04 14.19
CA ASP A 58 4.58 -1.00 14.71
C ASP A 58 3.23 -0.33 15.02
N LEU A 59 2.18 -0.85 14.40
CA LEU A 59 0.78 -0.47 14.58
C LEU A 59 -0.04 -1.59 15.24
N SER A 60 0.57 -2.40 16.09
CA SER A 60 -0.14 -3.38 16.90
C SER A 60 -1.10 -2.73 17.91
N ASN A 61 -0.84 -1.49 18.32
CA ASN A 61 -1.66 -0.72 19.24
C ASN A 61 -2.72 0.12 18.48
N ILE A 62 -3.98 0.00 18.88
CA ILE A 62 -5.14 0.67 18.23
C ILE A 62 -5.06 2.20 18.33
N GLU A 63 -4.58 2.76 19.43
CA GLU A 63 -4.42 4.22 19.55
C GLU A 63 -3.37 4.75 18.59
N ARG A 64 -2.25 4.02 18.43
CA ARG A 64 -1.22 4.35 17.43
C ARG A 64 -1.79 4.28 16.02
N GLN A 65 -2.63 3.28 15.72
CA GLN A 65 -3.33 3.20 14.43
C GLN A 65 -4.19 4.45 14.19
N LYS A 66 -5.06 4.81 15.15
CA LYS A 66 -5.94 5.99 15.02
C LYS A 66 -5.16 7.28 14.83
N LYS A 67 -4.10 7.51 15.61
CA LYS A 67 -3.22 8.68 15.49
C LYS A 67 -2.57 8.76 14.12
N LEU A 68 -2.03 7.64 13.62
CA LEU A 68 -1.44 7.58 12.29
C LEU A 68 -2.47 7.86 11.19
N MET A 69 -3.62 7.17 11.23
CA MET A 69 -4.65 7.29 10.19
C MET A 69 -5.24 8.69 10.10
N ALA A 70 -5.26 9.44 11.20
CA ALA A 70 -5.69 10.84 11.21
C ALA A 70 -4.72 11.78 10.46
N LEU A 71 -3.45 11.39 10.32
CA LEU A 71 -2.41 12.18 9.65
C LEU A 71 -2.20 11.78 8.18
N VAL A 72 -2.79 10.66 7.75
CA VAL A 72 -2.60 10.11 6.41
C VAL A 72 -3.77 10.51 5.51
N PRO A 73 -3.51 11.23 4.40
CA PRO A 73 -4.54 11.54 3.41
C PRO A 73 -5.16 10.27 2.83
N VAL A 74 -6.43 10.35 2.44
CA VAL A 74 -7.16 9.20 1.90
C VAL A 74 -6.55 8.69 0.59
N GLU A 75 -5.95 9.56 -0.23
CA GLU A 75 -5.24 9.16 -1.45
C GLU A 75 -3.96 8.34 -1.21
N ASP A 76 -3.37 8.40 -0.02
CA ASP A 76 -2.18 7.62 0.33
C ASP A 76 -2.55 6.19 0.78
N VAL A 77 -3.85 5.88 0.92
CA VAL A 77 -4.34 4.55 1.27
C VAL A 77 -4.25 3.61 0.06
N TRP A 78 -3.65 2.45 0.27
CA TRP A 78 -3.54 1.42 -0.78
C TRP A 78 -4.90 1.04 -1.36
N GLY A 79 -5.02 1.11 -2.69
CA GLY A 79 -6.26 0.84 -3.42
C GLY A 79 -7.13 2.08 -3.68
N VAL A 80 -6.80 3.24 -3.10
CA VAL A 80 -7.48 4.52 -3.37
C VAL A 80 -6.75 5.26 -4.48
N GLY A 81 -7.25 5.12 -5.72
CA GLY A 81 -6.72 5.86 -6.88
C GLY A 81 -7.33 7.25 -7.04
N ARG A 82 -6.76 8.05 -7.96
CA ARG A 82 -7.15 9.46 -8.23
C ARG A 82 -8.66 9.71 -8.42
N ARG A 83 -9.39 8.79 -9.06
CA ARG A 83 -10.85 8.92 -9.26
C ARG A 83 -11.62 8.66 -7.96
N ILE A 84 -11.18 7.67 -7.18
CA ILE A 84 -11.79 7.29 -5.91
C ILE A 84 -11.54 8.39 -4.88
N SER A 85 -10.31 8.89 -4.77
CA SER A 85 -9.96 9.98 -3.84
C SER A 85 -10.78 11.24 -4.10
N LYS A 86 -10.94 11.66 -5.36
CA LYS A 86 -11.83 12.79 -5.72
C LYS A 86 -13.26 12.62 -5.21
N LYS A 87 -13.83 11.42 -5.39
CA LYS A 87 -15.19 11.12 -4.94
C LYS A 87 -15.30 11.06 -3.41
N LEU A 88 -14.31 10.48 -2.73
CA LEU A 88 -14.24 10.46 -1.26
C LEU A 88 -14.11 11.88 -0.68
N ASN A 89 -13.23 12.70 -1.25
CA ASN A 89 -13.06 14.10 -0.85
C ASN A 89 -14.36 14.90 -1.03
N ALA A 90 -15.10 14.67 -2.11
CA ALA A 90 -16.42 15.28 -2.32
C ALA A 90 -17.48 14.84 -1.29
N MET A 91 -17.28 13.69 -0.63
CA MET A 91 -18.11 13.19 0.47
C MET A 91 -17.58 13.66 1.85
N GLY A 92 -16.57 14.52 1.90
CA GLY A 92 -15.94 14.98 3.14
C GLY A 92 -14.97 13.97 3.77
N ILE A 93 -14.65 12.88 3.08
CA ILE A 93 -13.73 11.84 3.56
C ILE A 93 -12.34 12.17 3.03
N THR A 94 -11.49 12.74 3.89
CA THR A 94 -10.18 13.29 3.47
C THR A 94 -9.00 12.54 4.04
N THR A 95 -9.18 11.84 5.17
CA THR A 95 -8.12 11.06 5.83
C THR A 95 -8.42 9.57 5.82
N ALA A 96 -7.37 8.76 6.04
CA ALA A 96 -7.51 7.32 6.23
C ALA A 96 -8.40 6.99 7.45
N LYS A 97 -8.38 7.85 8.48
CA LYS A 97 -9.26 7.72 9.64
C LYS A 97 -10.72 7.93 9.23
N ASP A 98 -11.03 9.01 8.51
CA ASP A 98 -12.40 9.30 8.05
C ASP A 98 -12.96 8.11 7.25
N LEU A 99 -12.13 7.53 6.37
CA LEU A 99 -12.48 6.37 5.57
C LEU A 99 -12.74 5.14 6.45
N SER A 100 -11.91 4.90 7.46
CA SER A 100 -12.09 3.79 8.41
C SER A 100 -13.36 3.91 9.25
N GLU A 101 -13.89 5.12 9.46
CA GLU A 101 -15.11 5.36 10.23
C GLU A 101 -16.39 5.19 9.40
N GLN A 102 -16.30 5.13 8.06
CA GLN A 102 -17.46 4.96 7.18
C GLN A 102 -18.10 3.57 7.25
N SER A 103 -19.43 3.50 7.22
CA SER A 103 -20.14 2.21 7.10
C SER A 103 -19.67 1.42 5.87
N ALA A 104 -19.27 0.16 6.08
CA ALA A 104 -18.86 -0.73 4.99
C ALA A 104 -19.97 -0.90 3.94
N TRP A 105 -21.24 -0.90 4.38
CA TRP A 105 -22.39 -0.95 3.48
C TRP A 105 -22.50 0.29 2.59
N VAL A 106 -22.31 1.49 3.16
CA VAL A 106 -22.31 2.75 2.39
C VAL A 106 -21.17 2.73 1.36
N ILE A 107 -19.97 2.31 1.79
CA ILE A 107 -18.81 2.23 0.89
C ILE A 107 -19.07 1.24 -0.25
N ARG A 108 -19.63 0.06 0.04
CA ARG A 108 -20.00 -0.92 -1.00
C ARG A 108 -21.03 -0.36 -1.97
N LYS A 109 -22.03 0.39 -1.49
CA LYS A 109 -23.09 0.99 -2.31
C LYS A 109 -22.56 2.07 -3.27
N HIS A 110 -21.62 2.89 -2.80
CA HIS A 110 -21.09 4.01 -3.60
C HIS A 110 -19.83 3.66 -4.41
N PHE A 111 -19.12 2.59 -4.06
CA PHE A 111 -17.85 2.19 -4.66
C PHE A 111 -17.85 0.70 -5.06
N ASN A 112 -16.84 -0.06 -4.65
CA ASN A 112 -16.66 -1.46 -5.00
C ASN A 112 -16.29 -2.30 -3.78
N VAL A 113 -16.35 -3.63 -3.94
CA VAL A 113 -16.02 -4.59 -2.87
C VAL A 113 -14.56 -4.50 -2.42
N VAL A 114 -13.66 -4.00 -3.27
CA VAL A 114 -12.24 -3.85 -2.90
C VAL A 114 -12.09 -2.72 -1.89
N LEU A 115 -12.72 -1.56 -2.10
CA LEU A 115 -12.68 -0.46 -1.15
C LEU A 115 -13.41 -0.79 0.16
N GLU A 116 -14.51 -1.56 0.08
CA GLU A 116 -15.16 -2.11 1.27
C GLU A 116 -14.18 -2.95 2.11
N ARG A 117 -13.42 -3.85 1.46
CA ARG A 117 -12.39 -4.65 2.14
C ARG A 117 -11.27 -3.78 2.72
N THR A 118 -10.85 -2.73 2.01
CA THR A 118 -9.88 -1.74 2.53
C THR A 118 -10.37 -1.09 3.81
N VAL A 119 -11.65 -0.69 3.88
CA VAL A 119 -12.24 -0.09 5.09
C VAL A 119 -12.23 -1.08 6.26
N ARG A 120 -12.63 -2.33 6.03
CA ARG A 120 -12.57 -3.40 7.04
C ARG A 120 -11.13 -3.67 7.49
N GLU A 121 -10.19 -3.73 6.56
CA GLU A 121 -8.76 -3.89 6.87
C GLU A 121 -8.20 -2.74 7.72
N LEU A 122 -8.60 -1.49 7.45
CA LEU A 122 -8.22 -0.33 8.26
C LEU A 122 -8.78 -0.40 9.69
N ARG A 123 -9.88 -1.13 9.91
CA ARG A 123 -10.45 -1.42 11.24
C ARG A 123 -9.77 -2.58 11.95
N GLY A 124 -8.81 -3.24 11.30
CA GLY A 124 -8.14 -4.42 11.83
C GLY A 124 -8.82 -5.74 11.45
N GLU A 125 -9.87 -5.74 10.64
CA GLU A 125 -10.52 -6.95 10.14
C GLU A 125 -9.76 -7.48 8.92
N SER A 126 -9.06 -8.60 9.08
CA SER A 126 -8.29 -9.21 7.99
C SER A 126 -9.21 -9.75 6.90
N CYS A 127 -9.17 -9.12 5.73
CA CYS A 127 -9.94 -9.50 4.53
C CYS A 127 -9.04 -10.07 3.42
N LEU A 128 -7.72 -9.91 3.54
CA LEU A 128 -6.75 -10.31 2.53
C LEU A 128 -5.81 -11.39 3.08
N ALA A 129 -6.03 -12.66 2.68
CA ALA A 129 -5.19 -13.78 3.09
C ALA A 129 -3.76 -13.64 2.57
N LEU A 130 -2.75 -14.07 3.34
CA LEU A 130 -1.38 -14.20 2.85
C LEU A 130 -1.36 -15.26 1.75
N GLU A 131 -0.84 -14.89 0.57
CA GLU A 131 -0.67 -15.83 -0.53
C GLU A 131 0.67 -16.55 -0.32
N GLU A 132 0.65 -17.87 -0.16
CA GLU A 132 1.88 -18.67 -0.02
C GLU A 132 2.63 -18.81 -1.35
N PHE A 133 1.90 -18.78 -2.46
CA PHE A 133 2.45 -18.87 -3.80
C PHE A 133 1.94 -17.71 -4.64
N ALA A 134 2.85 -17.03 -5.35
CA ALA A 134 2.46 -16.06 -6.34
C ALA A 134 1.73 -16.80 -7.48
N PRO A 135 0.54 -16.34 -7.92
CA PRO A 135 -0.18 -16.98 -9.00
C PRO A 135 0.67 -16.95 -10.28
N THR A 136 0.56 -18.00 -11.10
CA THR A 136 1.27 -18.07 -12.37
C THR A 136 0.91 -16.87 -13.24
N LYS A 137 1.95 -16.21 -13.78
CA LYS A 137 1.80 -15.02 -14.62
C LYS A 137 0.98 -15.38 -15.86
N GLN A 138 -0.24 -14.84 -15.94
CA GLN A 138 -1.20 -15.19 -16.99
C GLN A 138 -0.92 -14.51 -18.34
N GLN A 139 -0.15 -13.42 -18.35
CA GLN A 139 0.12 -12.63 -19.56
C GLN A 139 1.54 -12.07 -19.55
N ILE A 140 2.19 -12.08 -20.72
CA ILE A 140 3.45 -11.38 -20.99
C ILE A 140 3.17 -10.38 -22.11
N VAL A 141 3.39 -9.09 -21.85
CA VAL A 141 3.13 -8.01 -22.80
C VAL A 141 4.41 -7.20 -23.01
N CYS A 142 4.73 -6.91 -24.26
CA CYS A 142 5.71 -5.90 -24.65
C CYS A 142 4.95 -4.74 -25.30
N SER A 143 4.98 -3.57 -24.66
CA SER A 143 4.43 -2.33 -25.22
C SER A 143 5.55 -1.30 -25.39
N ARG A 144 5.41 -0.44 -26.40
CA ARG A 144 6.32 0.68 -26.69
C ARG A 144 5.51 1.96 -26.68
N SER A 145 6.03 2.98 -26.00
CA SER A 145 5.47 4.33 -26.04
C SER A 145 6.26 5.13 -27.07
N PHE A 146 5.56 5.89 -27.91
CA PHE A 146 6.15 6.70 -28.96
C PHE A 146 6.20 8.16 -28.51
N GLY A 147 7.30 8.86 -28.82
CA GLY A 147 7.50 10.26 -28.43
C GLY A 147 6.60 11.23 -29.19
N SER A 148 6.08 10.79 -30.33
CA SER A 148 5.20 11.56 -31.20
C SER A 148 3.96 10.74 -31.59
N ARG A 149 2.92 11.41 -32.11
CA ARG A 149 1.76 10.69 -32.64
C ARG A 149 2.15 10.08 -33.98
N ILE A 150 2.16 8.75 -34.03
CA ILE A 150 2.30 8.00 -35.28
C ILE A 150 1.01 8.12 -36.08
N THR A 151 1.11 8.65 -37.29
CA THR A 151 -0.01 8.82 -38.23
C THR A 151 0.00 7.83 -39.38
N ASP A 152 1.12 7.12 -39.58
CA ASP A 152 1.33 6.24 -40.72
C ASP A 152 2.17 5.02 -40.31
N TYR A 153 2.16 3.99 -41.16
CA TYR A 153 2.79 2.71 -40.84
C TYR A 153 4.33 2.78 -40.91
N VAL A 154 4.90 3.65 -41.74
CA VAL A 154 6.35 3.73 -41.95
C VAL A 154 7.02 4.39 -40.74
N SER A 155 6.43 5.47 -40.23
CA SER A 155 6.90 6.13 -39.00
C SER A 155 6.89 5.18 -37.80
N ARG A 156 5.92 4.25 -37.70
CA ARG A 156 5.87 3.21 -36.66
C ARG A 156 7.07 2.28 -36.68
N THR A 157 7.47 1.82 -37.87
CA THR A 157 8.59 0.87 -38.01
C THR A 157 9.91 1.55 -37.67
N ILE A 158 10.12 2.78 -38.14
CA ILE A 158 11.34 3.56 -37.91
C ILE A 158 11.51 3.88 -36.40
N GLU A 159 10.48 4.43 -35.74
CA GLU A 159 10.57 4.70 -34.29
C GLU A 159 10.70 3.42 -33.45
N SER A 160 10.12 2.30 -33.89
CA SER A 160 10.28 1.01 -33.18
C SER A 160 11.69 0.43 -33.27
N ILE A 161 12.42 0.67 -34.37
CA ILE A 161 13.82 0.26 -34.56
C ILE A 161 14.77 1.20 -33.81
N LEU A 162 14.52 2.51 -33.83
CA LEU A 162 15.36 3.52 -33.16
C LEU A 162 15.24 3.48 -31.63
N SER A 163 14.21 2.85 -31.07
CA SER A 163 13.95 2.75 -29.63
C SER A 163 14.40 1.41 -28.99
N ALA A 164 15.06 0.54 -29.77
CA ALA A 164 15.63 -0.74 -29.33
C ALA A 164 17.13 -0.61 -29.05
#